data_AF-X1GR26-F1
#
_entry.id   AF-X1GR26-F1
#
_cell.length_a   1.000
_cell.length_b   1.000
_cell.length_c   1.000
_cell.angle_alpha   90.00
_cell.angle_beta   90.00
_cell.angle_gamma   90.00
#
_symmetry.space_group_name_H-M   'P 1'
#
loop_
_entity.id
_entity.type
_entity.pdbx_description
1 polymer ?
#
loop_
_entity_poly.entity_id
_entity_poly.type
_entity_poly.pdbx_seq_one_letter_code
_entity_poly.pdbx_strand_id
1 'polypeptide(L)'
;MSDEKYRKAAFIITKAGVLPTPVNKTLIEILKLLLTEDELDFINAFKRKTSQTMEQLKKSSRLLESQILSFVKGLAKKGFIFNQPSSKGVMVYRLLPLLMVGAFEYLYMKKIEYNEMDKKLAKMFF
;
A
#
# COMPACT_ATOMS: atom_id res chain seq x y z
N MET A 1 -7.55 10.34 -16.89
CA MET A 1 -7.23 9.38 -15.80
C MET A 1 -8.47 8.54 -15.51
N SER A 2 -8.37 7.21 -15.43
CA SER A 2 -9.54 6.38 -15.10
C SER A 2 -9.57 6.06 -13.61
N ASP A 3 -10.63 6.47 -12.92
CA ASP A 3 -10.93 6.09 -11.53
C ASP A 3 -10.95 4.56 -11.32
N GLU A 4 -11.04 3.78 -12.40
CA GLU A 4 -11.02 2.33 -12.39
C GLU A 4 -9.70 1.73 -11.88
N LYS A 5 -8.55 2.33 -12.24
CA LYS A 5 -7.25 1.88 -11.72
C LYS A 5 -7.21 2.00 -10.20
N TYR A 6 -7.63 3.16 -9.68
CA TYR A 6 -7.70 3.42 -8.24
C TYR A 6 -8.67 2.51 -7.52
N ARG A 7 -9.85 2.25 -8.09
CA ARG A 7 -10.82 1.27 -7.54
C ARG A 7 -10.23 -0.12 -7.45
N LYS A 8 -9.49 -0.56 -8.47
CA LYS A 8 -8.86 -1.88 -8.49
C LYS A 8 -7.77 -1.99 -7.43
N ALA A 9 -6.91 -0.99 -7.31
CA ALA A 9 -5.88 -0.95 -6.27
C ALA A 9 -6.50 -0.93 -4.87
N ALA A 10 -7.51 -0.09 -4.64
CA ALA A 10 -8.27 -0.08 -3.39
C ALA A 10 -8.79 -1.48 -3.05
N PHE A 11 -9.41 -2.16 -4.00
CA PHE A 11 -9.93 -3.51 -3.79
C PHE A 11 -8.83 -4.53 -3.44
N ILE A 12 -7.67 -4.46 -4.08
CA ILE A 12 -6.53 -5.34 -3.78
C ILE A 12 -6.00 -5.07 -2.37
N ILE A 13 -5.85 -3.80 -1.99
CA ILE A 13 -5.39 -3.42 -0.66
C ILE A 13 -6.41 -3.83 0.41
N THR A 14 -7.71 -3.72 0.15
CA THR A 14 -8.74 -4.20 1.08
C THR A 14 -8.73 -5.71 1.27
N LYS A 15 -8.14 -6.49 0.37
CA LYS A 15 -7.96 -7.94 0.57
C LYS A 15 -6.75 -8.27 1.45
N ALA A 16 -5.88 -7.31 1.72
CA ALA A 16 -4.73 -7.50 2.60
C ALA A 16 -5.09 -7.49 4.09
N GLY A 17 -6.33 -7.12 4.45
CA GLY A 17 -6.86 -7.12 5.81
C GLY A 17 -8.38 -6.98 5.82
N VAL A 18 -8.98 -6.68 6.97
CA VAL A 18 -10.42 -6.40 7.05
C VAL A 18 -10.61 -4.89 6.94
N LEU A 19 -11.23 -4.41 5.86
CA LEU A 19 -11.67 -3.01 5.80
C LEU A 19 -13.07 -2.92 6.42
N PRO A 20 -13.30 -2.05 7.43
CA PRO A 20 -14.61 -1.91 8.07
C PRO A 20 -15.67 -1.29 7.14
N THR A 21 -15.26 -0.76 5.98
CA THR A 21 -16.14 -0.09 5.02
C THR A 21 -15.87 -0.55 3.59
N PRO A 22 -16.85 -0.52 2.67
CA PRO A 22 -16.62 -0.74 1.24
C PRO A 22 -15.66 0.29 0.63
N VAL A 23 -15.06 -0.04 -0.53
CA VAL A 23 -14.31 0.93 -1.34
C VAL A 23 -15.26 2.06 -1.75
N ASN A 24 -15.02 3.26 -1.25
CA ASN A 24 -15.84 4.44 -1.50
C ASN A 24 -15.01 5.55 -2.18
N LYS A 25 -15.67 6.66 -2.55
CA LYS A 25 -15.03 7.79 -3.22
C LYS A 25 -13.90 8.40 -2.38
N THR A 26 -14.10 8.53 -1.08
CA THR A 26 -13.08 9.07 -0.15
C THR A 26 -11.81 8.23 -0.19
N LEU A 27 -11.93 6.91 -0.16
CA LEU A 27 -10.77 6.02 -0.24
C LEU A 27 -10.01 6.15 -1.56
N ILE A 28 -10.73 6.30 -2.67
CA ILE A 28 -10.13 6.54 -3.99
C ILE A 28 -9.33 7.85 -3.98
N GLU A 29 -9.88 8.92 -3.41
CA GLU A 29 -9.20 10.22 -3.30
C GLU A 29 -7.98 10.17 -2.38
N ILE A 30 -8.04 9.42 -1.27
CA ILE A 30 -6.87 9.19 -0.40
C ILE A 30 -5.76 8.48 -1.19
N LEU A 31 -6.09 7.44 -1.97
CA LEU A 31 -5.09 6.74 -2.78
C LEU A 31 -4.47 7.62 -3.86
N LYS A 32 -5.25 8.51 -4.49
CA LYS A 32 -4.74 9.51 -5.45
C LYS A 32 -3.73 10.48 -4.82
N LEU A 33 -3.89 10.79 -3.53
CA LEU A 33 -2.97 11.67 -2.81
C LEU A 33 -1.69 10.96 -2.38
N LEU A 34 -1.78 9.68 -2.00
CA LEU A 34 -0.67 8.95 -1.38
C LEU A 34 0.20 8.19 -2.39
N LEU A 35 -0.36 7.77 -3.53
CA LEU A 35 0.30 6.89 -4.49
C LEU A 35 0.46 7.55 -5.86
N THR A 36 1.62 7.29 -6.46
CA THR A 36 1.85 7.54 -7.90
C THR A 36 1.14 6.47 -8.74
N GLU A 37 0.94 6.74 -10.02
CA GLU A 37 0.33 5.77 -10.94
C GLU A 37 1.18 4.49 -11.06
N ASP A 38 2.51 4.61 -11.09
CA ASP A 38 3.42 3.46 -11.21
C ASP A 38 3.38 2.57 -9.96
N GLU A 39 3.35 3.17 -8.76
CA GLU A 39 3.18 2.43 -7.50
C GLU A 39 1.82 1.71 -7.47
N LEU A 40 0.78 2.37 -7.99
CA LEU A 40 -0.56 1.81 -8.07
C LEU A 40 -0.63 0.63 -9.04
N ASP A 41 0.06 0.74 -10.18
CA ASP A 41 0.19 -0.36 -11.12
C ASP A 41 0.99 -1.52 -10.52
N PHE A 42 2.05 -1.25 -9.75
CA PHE A 42 2.82 -2.27 -9.03
C PHE A 42 1.98 -3.03 -7.98
N ILE A 43 1.04 -2.37 -7.30
CA ILE A 43 0.14 -3.03 -6.33
C ILE A 43 -0.67 -4.17 -6.99
N ASN A 44 -0.90 -4.15 -8.30
CA ASN A 44 -1.54 -5.27 -9.01
C ASN A 44 -0.78 -6.60 -8.86
N ALA A 45 0.53 -6.58 -8.62
CA ALA A 45 1.33 -7.77 -8.37
C ALA A 45 0.82 -8.57 -7.16
N PHE A 46 0.16 -7.91 -6.20
CA PHE A 46 -0.38 -8.52 -4.99
C PHE A 46 -1.82 -9.03 -5.13
N LYS A 47 -2.45 -8.91 -6.32
CA LYS A 47 -3.86 -9.28 -6.55
C LYS A 47 -4.23 -10.69 -6.09
N ARG A 48 -3.31 -11.64 -6.22
CA ARG A 48 -3.51 -13.06 -5.85
C ARG A 48 -2.91 -13.42 -4.49
N LYS A 49 -1.82 -12.77 -4.09
CA LYS A 49 -1.07 -13.06 -2.87
C LYS A 49 -0.61 -11.75 -2.24
N THR A 50 -1.04 -11.50 -1.01
CA THR A 50 -0.72 -10.28 -0.26
C THR A 50 0.68 -10.33 0.35
N SER A 51 1.25 -11.52 0.55
CA SER A 51 2.65 -11.72 0.96
C SER A 51 3.40 -12.52 -0.10
N GLN A 52 4.55 -12.01 -0.56
CA GLN A 52 5.33 -12.61 -1.64
C GLN A 52 6.83 -12.51 -1.39
N THR A 53 7.62 -13.48 -1.86
CA THR A 53 9.08 -13.38 -1.94
C THR A 53 9.52 -12.57 -3.16
N MET A 54 10.80 -12.18 -3.26
CA MET A 54 11.34 -11.51 -4.45
C MET A 54 11.06 -12.30 -5.74
N GLU A 55 11.30 -13.62 -5.72
CA GLU A 55 11.05 -14.49 -6.87
C GLU A 55 9.56 -14.57 -7.26
N GLN A 56 8.66 -14.47 -6.28
CA GLN A 56 7.22 -14.39 -6.56
C GLN A 56 6.83 -13.02 -7.14
N LEU A 57 7.43 -11.93 -6.63
CA LEU A 57 7.19 -10.58 -7.15
C LEU A 57 7.71 -10.41 -8.57
N LYS A 58 8.88 -10.95 -8.92
CA LYS A 58 9.37 -10.98 -10.31
C LYS A 58 8.33 -11.61 -11.24
N LYS A 59 7.74 -12.74 -10.83
CA LYS A 59 6.71 -13.45 -11.62
C LYS A 59 5.38 -12.69 -11.70
N SER A 60 4.92 -12.10 -10.59
CA SER A 60 3.61 -11.44 -10.54
C SER A 60 3.60 -10.03 -11.12
N SER A 61 4.73 -9.31 -11.03
CA SER A 61 4.90 -7.95 -11.58
C SER A 61 5.51 -7.93 -12.98
N ARG A 62 6.27 -8.98 -13.37
CA ARG A 62 7.10 -9.02 -14.58
C ARG A 62 8.19 -7.93 -14.62
N LEU A 63 8.62 -7.47 -13.44
CA LEU A 63 9.67 -6.46 -13.29
C LEU A 63 11.01 -7.09 -12.89
N LEU A 64 12.08 -6.34 -13.13
CA LEU A 64 13.41 -6.65 -12.63
C LEU A 64 13.48 -6.41 -11.11
N GLU A 65 14.42 -7.07 -10.46
CA GLU A 65 14.65 -6.95 -9.02
C GLU A 65 14.90 -5.49 -8.58
N SER A 66 15.72 -4.76 -9.33
CA SER A 66 16.03 -3.35 -9.04
C SER A 66 14.78 -2.46 -9.06
N GLN A 67 13.88 -2.70 -10.01
CA GLN A 67 12.60 -1.98 -10.12
C GLN A 67 11.69 -2.33 -8.95
N ILE A 68 11.59 -3.62 -8.60
CA ILE A 68 10.81 -4.10 -7.46
C ILE A 68 11.32 -3.46 -6.17
N LEU A 69 12.64 -3.42 -5.95
CA LEU A 69 13.24 -2.80 -4.77
C LEU A 69 12.95 -1.31 -4.69
N SER A 70 12.93 -0.60 -5.83
CA SER A 70 12.52 0.80 -5.89
C SER A 70 11.08 1.00 -5.42
N PHE A 71 10.13 0.23 -5.98
CA PHE A 71 8.71 0.28 -5.60
C PHE A 71 8.48 -0.11 -4.14
N VAL A 72 9.07 -1.21 -3.70
CA VAL A 72 8.98 -1.66 -2.31
C VAL A 72 9.49 -0.59 -1.37
N LYS A 73 10.63 0.05 -1.66
CA LYS A 73 11.19 1.11 -0.83
C LYS A 73 10.25 2.33 -0.74
N GLY A 74 9.67 2.75 -1.86
CA GLY A 74 8.68 3.84 -1.90
C GLY A 74 7.42 3.52 -1.09
N LEU A 75 6.84 2.35 -1.34
CA LEU A 75 5.62 1.89 -0.67
C LEU A 75 5.84 1.60 0.83
N ALA A 76 7.01 1.11 1.23
CA ALA A 76 7.35 0.91 2.64
C ALA A 76 7.44 2.24 3.40
N LYS A 77 8.04 3.28 2.81
CA LYS A 77 8.08 4.64 3.42
C LYS A 77 6.69 5.24 3.65
N LYS A 78 5.72 4.82 2.83
CA LYS A 78 4.32 5.23 2.87
C LYS A 78 3.43 4.30 3.69
N GLY A 79 3.98 3.21 4.25
CA GLY A 79 3.22 2.26 5.07
C GLY A 79 2.33 1.28 4.29
N PHE A 80 2.55 1.10 2.99
CA PHE A 80 1.79 0.15 2.17
C PHE A 80 2.44 -1.23 2.06
N ILE A 81 3.76 -1.32 2.27
CA ILE A 81 4.48 -2.60 2.25
C ILE A 81 5.31 -2.76 3.52
N PHE A 82 5.28 -3.95 4.09
CA PHE A 82 6.17 -4.38 5.15
C PHE A 82 7.05 -5.53 4.66
N ASN A 83 8.37 -5.40 4.83
CA ASN A 83 9.35 -6.40 4.43
C ASN A 83 10.05 -6.98 5.65
N GLN A 84 10.01 -8.31 5.80
CA GLN A 84 10.69 -9.01 6.89
C GLN A 84 11.24 -10.36 6.42
N PRO A 85 12.36 -10.85 6.98
CA PRO A 85 12.77 -12.22 6.78
C PRO A 85 11.75 -13.18 7.39
N SER A 86 11.51 -14.30 6.71
CA SER A 86 10.81 -15.45 7.28
C SER A 86 11.70 -16.17 8.30
N SER A 87 11.14 -17.15 9.02
CA SER A 87 11.92 -18.02 9.93
C SER A 87 13.07 -18.78 9.25
N LYS A 88 13.06 -18.87 7.92
CA LYS A 88 14.12 -19.47 7.10
C LYS A 88 15.08 -18.43 6.49
N GLY A 89 15.02 -17.17 6.90
CA GLY A 89 15.87 -16.08 6.42
C GLY A 89 15.47 -15.47 5.07
N VAL A 90 14.46 -16.02 4.38
CA VAL A 90 14.01 -15.51 3.08
C VAL A 90 13.17 -14.24 3.26
N MET A 91 13.53 -13.15 2.59
CA MET A 91 12.79 -11.89 2.63
C MET A 91 11.39 -12.03 2.03
N VAL A 92 10.39 -11.59 2.76
CA VAL A 92 8.98 -11.58 2.36
C VAL A 92 8.46 -10.15 2.38
N TYR A 93 7.81 -9.76 1.28
CA TYR A 93 7.17 -8.47 1.08
C TYR A 93 5.66 -8.63 1.22
N ARG A 94 5.08 -7.94 2.20
CA ARG A 94 3.66 -8.00 2.54
C ARG A 94 3.00 -6.67 2.22
N LEU A 95 1.97 -6.69 1.38
CA LEU A 95 1.04 -5.58 1.22
C LEU A 95 0.24 -5.42 2.52
N LEU A 96 0.17 -4.20 3.03
CA LEU A 96 -0.60 -3.85 4.21
C LEU A 96 -1.98 -3.31 3.78
N PRO A 97 -3.05 -3.63 4.53
CA PRO A 97 -4.35 -2.97 4.37
C PRO A 97 -4.27 -1.48 4.71
N LEU A 98 -5.18 -0.71 4.12
CA LEU A 98 -5.30 0.74 4.31
C LEU A 98 -5.73 1.11 5.73
N LEU A 99 -6.68 0.35 6.28
CA LEU A 99 -7.14 0.48 7.65
C LEU A 99 -7.02 -0.91 8.28
N MET A 100 -6.35 -0.97 9.43
CA MET A 100 -6.08 -2.16 10.25
C MET A 100 -5.00 -3.13 9.77
N VAL A 101 -3.74 -2.90 10.18
CA VAL A 101 -3.03 -3.96 10.92
C VAL A 101 -2.38 -3.37 12.15
N GLY A 102 -3.11 -3.51 13.27
CA GLY A 102 -2.58 -3.53 14.63
C GLY A 102 -2.06 -2.19 15.12
N ALA A 103 -2.38 -1.92 16.39
CA ALA A 103 -1.96 -0.75 17.09
C ALA A 103 -2.63 0.55 16.56
N PHE A 104 -3.51 1.13 17.38
CA PHE A 104 -3.63 2.61 17.57
C PHE A 104 -2.26 3.33 17.75
N GLU A 105 -1.17 2.58 17.72
CA GLU A 105 -0.25 2.35 18.83
C GLU A 105 1.14 2.02 18.27
N TYR A 106 1.28 1.90 16.94
CA TYR A 106 2.55 2.21 16.31
C TYR A 106 2.61 3.70 15.97
N LEU A 107 1.54 4.41 15.55
CA LEU A 107 1.73 5.78 15.11
C LEU A 107 0.52 6.75 15.12
N TYR A 108 0.47 7.62 16.13
CA TYR A 108 0.56 9.08 15.89
C TYR A 108 1.98 9.51 15.43
N MET A 109 2.79 8.58 14.94
CA MET A 109 4.25 8.57 14.82
C MET A 109 4.69 8.85 13.37
N LYS A 110 4.20 9.95 12.82
CA LYS A 110 5.08 10.96 12.23
C LYS A 110 4.65 12.31 12.80
N LYS A 111 5.60 13.21 13.05
CA LYS A 111 5.29 14.58 13.48
C LYS A 111 4.39 15.20 12.42
N ILE A 112 3.20 15.65 12.80
CA ILE A 112 2.32 16.38 11.88
C ILE A 112 3.07 17.66 11.47
N GLU A 113 3.25 17.86 10.18
CA GLU A 113 3.98 19.00 9.65
C GLU A 113 3.05 20.19 9.35
N TYR A 114 1.73 20.01 9.53
CA TYR A 114 0.68 21.00 9.29
C TYR A 114 0.69 21.55 7.86
N ASN A 115 1.23 20.79 6.92
CA ASN A 115 1.25 21.14 5.51
C ASN A 115 -0.14 20.96 4.88
N GLU A 116 -0.32 21.44 3.64
CA GLU A 116 -1.62 21.38 2.95
C GLU A 116 -2.10 19.94 2.69
N MET A 117 -1.18 18.98 2.58
CA MET A 117 -1.52 17.57 2.42
C MET A 117 -2.10 16.99 3.72
N ASP A 118 -1.48 17.28 4.86
CA ASP A 118 -1.95 16.88 6.20
C ASP A 118 -3.35 17.47 6.48
N LYS A 119 -3.55 18.76 6.18
CA LYS A 119 -4.87 19.42 6.34
C LYS A 119 -5.94 18.80 5.45
N LYS A 120 -5.60 18.47 4.20
CA LYS A 120 -6.53 17.85 3.26
C LYS A 120 -6.90 16.43 3.70
N LEU A 121 -5.93 15.66 4.21
CA LEU A 121 -6.16 14.32 4.74
C LEU A 121 -7.07 14.35 5.97
N ALA A 122 -6.84 15.28 6.91
CA ALA A 122 -7.64 15.41 8.12
C ALA A 122 -9.13 15.64 7.83
N LYS A 123 -9.45 16.49 6.84
CA LYS A 123 -10.84 16.78 6.41
C LYS A 123 -11.56 15.60 5.74
N MET A 124 -10.86 14.51 5.41
CA MET A 124 -11.47 13.33 4.77
C MET A 124 -11.97 12.30 5.80
N PHE A 125 -11.58 12.44 7.07
CA PHE A 125 -11.97 11.54 8.17
C PHE A 125 -13.06 12.10 9.09
N PHE A 126 -13.44 13.38 8.92
CA PHE A 126 -14.50 14.09 9.63
C PHE A 126 -15.49 14.70 8.64
#